data_AF-A0A815FSF8-F1
#
_entry.id   AF-A0A815FSF8-F1
#
_cell.length_a   1.000
_cell.length_b   1.000
_cell.length_c   1.000
_cell.angle_alpha   90.00
_cell.angle_beta   90.00
_cell.angle_gamma   90.00
#
_symmetry.space_group_name_H-M   'P 1'
#
loop_
_entity.id
_entity.type
_entity.pdbx_description
1 polymer ?
#
loop_
_entity_poly.entity_id
_entity_poly.type
_entity_poly.pdbx_seq_one_letter_code
_entity_poly.pdbx_strand_id
1 'polypeptide(L)'
;MNPSIDHIERLRIIYGKLKKVRFGGVVTSRKPKYAEAAVDFQSLSRQFRQENCLEYAGLCLIQSSRCFSELKSSTSELQMLLEAASLFIEIELQIHDSNTLSYHENLSLALSTYQLAQKNLREQNERYLAGLITFQVALHLENLEKFQESERLFSMALDSFQDLLSIQICIYQRLINIRIDNEKYNLALQTTTVLIDRLTKTSINDISYRRLLASYDIIRLFLLLILQPHPQRLRADYAKTLDAYTWESYEKLNIPMSYLDETLFYLLQSITLAVQARELKHIEQLEYDLNQQTQINSRHIHLFHILKQKMSGHFIDTFKFDQQTGASNDITDYR
;
A
#
# COMPACT_ATOMS: atom_id res chain seq x y z
N MET A 1 -13.03 -3.05 -36.41
CA MET A 1 -11.74 -3.50 -36.97
C MET A 1 -11.67 -3.05 -38.42
N ASN A 2 -10.74 -2.17 -38.79
CA ASN A 2 -10.52 -1.81 -40.19
C ASN A 2 -9.82 -2.99 -40.88
N PRO A 3 -10.36 -3.52 -42.00
CA PRO A 3 -9.82 -4.71 -42.67
C PRO A 3 -8.54 -4.46 -43.49
N SER A 4 -7.90 -3.29 -43.35
CA SER A 4 -6.77 -2.88 -44.21
C SER A 4 -5.38 -3.16 -43.62
N ILE A 5 -5.28 -3.72 -42.41
CA ILE A 5 -4.00 -4.07 -41.79
C ILE A 5 -4.09 -5.49 -41.25
N ASP A 6 -3.46 -6.44 -41.94
CA ASP A 6 -3.31 -7.80 -41.43
C ASP A 6 -2.21 -7.84 -40.36
N HIS A 7 -2.62 -7.59 -39.11
CA HIS A 7 -1.75 -7.63 -37.93
C HIS A 7 -1.10 -9.01 -37.74
N ILE A 8 -1.75 -10.08 -38.17
CA ILE A 8 -1.23 -11.45 -38.08
C ILE A 8 -0.06 -11.63 -39.05
N GLU A 9 -0.17 -11.12 -40.27
CA GLU A 9 0.91 -11.20 -41.25
C GLU A 9 2.11 -10.32 -40.81
N ARG A 10 1.87 -9.15 -40.20
CA ARG A 10 2.94 -8.34 -39.60
C ARG A 10 3.67 -9.07 -38.48
N LEU A 11 2.95 -9.70 -37.56
CA LEU A 11 3.54 -10.53 -36.51
C LEU A 11 4.33 -11.69 -37.13
N ARG A 12 3.79 -12.36 -38.15
CA ARG A 12 4.47 -13.45 -38.86
C ARG A 12 5.77 -12.98 -39.52
N ILE A 13 5.80 -11.80 -40.11
CA ILE A 13 7.01 -11.18 -40.68
C ILE A 13 8.05 -10.95 -39.58
N ILE A 14 7.67 -10.35 -38.44
CA ILE A 14 8.58 -10.08 -37.32
C ILE A 14 9.14 -11.40 -36.75
N TYR A 15 8.27 -12.38 -36.49
CA TYR A 15 8.70 -13.71 -36.04
C TYR A 15 9.55 -14.45 -37.08
N GLY A 16 9.30 -14.23 -38.37
CA GLY A 16 10.12 -14.72 -39.48
C GLY A 16 11.53 -14.14 -39.45
N LYS A 17 11.69 -12.84 -39.17
CA LYS A 17 12.99 -12.18 -38.97
C LYS A 17 13.74 -12.81 -37.79
N LEU A 18 13.05 -13.05 -36.67
CA LEU A 18 13.63 -13.63 -35.45
C LEU A 18 14.00 -15.12 -35.60
N LYS A 19 13.16 -15.92 -36.28
CA LYS A 19 13.43 -17.35 -36.51
C LYS A 19 14.68 -17.56 -37.38
N LYS A 20 14.89 -16.69 -38.38
CA LYS A 20 16.12 -16.69 -39.19
C LYS A 20 17.38 -16.38 -38.38
N VAL A 21 17.27 -15.72 -37.23
CA VAL A 21 18.40 -15.45 -36.31
C VAL A 21 18.70 -16.65 -35.40
N ARG A 22 17.68 -17.41 -34.95
CA ARG A 22 17.88 -18.59 -34.07
C ARG A 22 18.41 -19.83 -34.80
N PHE A 23 18.01 -20.04 -36.05
CA PHE A 23 18.33 -21.28 -36.80
C PHE A 23 19.39 -21.11 -37.89
N GLY A 24 19.79 -19.88 -38.23
CA GLY A 24 20.82 -19.61 -39.23
C GLY A 24 22.19 -19.43 -38.59
N GLY A 25 23.02 -20.47 -38.62
CA GLY A 25 24.37 -20.52 -38.03
C GLY A 25 25.44 -19.63 -38.69
N VAL A 26 25.07 -18.54 -39.36
CA VAL A 26 26.03 -17.60 -39.97
C VAL A 26 25.98 -16.28 -39.21
N VAL A 27 27.09 -15.98 -38.55
CA VAL A 27 27.36 -14.77 -37.78
C VAL A 27 27.47 -13.58 -38.75
N THR A 28 26.33 -13.03 -39.17
CA THR A 28 26.25 -11.66 -39.66
C THR A 28 25.29 -10.90 -38.75
N SER A 29 25.90 -10.16 -37.83
CA SER A 29 25.33 -9.14 -36.95
C SER A 29 23.93 -9.47 -36.38
N ARG A 30 23.90 -10.25 -35.28
CA ARG A 30 22.67 -10.48 -34.49
C ARG A 30 22.04 -9.16 -33.98
N LYS A 31 22.85 -8.15 -33.68
CA LYS A 31 22.43 -6.86 -33.10
C LYS A 31 21.45 -6.03 -33.96
N PRO A 32 21.69 -5.75 -35.26
CA PRO A 32 20.76 -4.97 -36.07
C PRO A 32 19.39 -5.63 -36.24
N LYS A 33 19.33 -6.96 -36.36
CA LYS A 33 18.04 -7.67 -36.53
C LYS A 33 17.14 -7.63 -35.30
N TYR A 34 17.72 -7.71 -34.09
CA TYR A 34 16.95 -7.54 -32.85
C TYR A 34 16.53 -6.08 -32.63
N ALA A 35 17.37 -5.12 -33.03
CA ALA A 35 17.02 -3.69 -32.93
C ALA A 35 15.88 -3.32 -33.87
N GLU A 36 15.92 -3.76 -35.12
CA GLU A 36 14.82 -3.58 -36.08
C GLU A 36 13.53 -4.28 -35.61
N ALA A 37 13.62 -5.52 -35.12
CA ALA A 37 12.46 -6.23 -34.60
C ALA A 37 11.83 -5.53 -33.39
N ALA A 38 12.63 -4.94 -32.49
CA ALA A 38 12.13 -4.16 -31.37
C ALA A 38 11.34 -2.93 -31.85
N VAL A 39 11.88 -2.19 -32.83
CA VAL A 39 11.20 -1.03 -33.43
C VAL A 39 9.90 -1.44 -34.14
N ASP A 40 9.92 -2.56 -34.86
CA ASP A 40 8.74 -3.12 -35.52
C ASP A 40 7.64 -3.44 -34.47
N PHE A 41 7.99 -4.09 -33.35
CA PHE A 41 7.05 -4.36 -32.25
C PHE A 41 6.50 -3.08 -31.60
N GLN A 42 7.33 -2.05 -31.41
CA GLN A 42 6.87 -0.76 -30.91
C GLN A 42 5.89 -0.08 -31.87
N SER A 43 6.17 -0.14 -33.18
CA SER A 43 5.28 0.42 -34.21
C SER A 43 3.92 -0.28 -34.22
N LEU A 44 3.91 -1.61 -34.05
CA LEU A 44 2.70 -2.42 -33.97
C LEU A 44 1.91 -2.12 -32.68
N SER A 45 2.61 -1.96 -31.55
CA SER A 45 1.99 -1.54 -30.28
C SER A 45 1.24 -0.21 -30.42
N ARG A 46 1.82 0.78 -31.11
CA ARG A 46 1.16 2.08 -31.37
C ARG A 46 -0.10 1.94 -32.23
N GLN A 47 -0.10 1.02 -33.19
CA GLN A 47 -1.28 0.76 -34.01
C GLN A 47 -2.38 0.08 -33.20
N PHE A 48 -2.05 -0.91 -32.36
CA PHE A 48 -3.02 -1.52 -31.47
C PHE A 48 -3.62 -0.51 -30.48
N ARG A 49 -2.84 0.47 -30.00
CA ARG A 49 -3.36 1.59 -29.20
C ARG A 49 -4.36 2.44 -29.97
N GLN A 50 -4.09 2.75 -31.25
CA GLN A 50 -5.02 3.50 -32.11
C GLN A 50 -6.33 2.74 -32.35
N GLU A 51 -6.28 1.41 -32.34
CA GLU A 51 -7.44 0.53 -32.50
C GLU A 51 -8.15 0.18 -31.17
N ASN A 52 -7.71 0.76 -30.04
CA ASN A 52 -8.19 0.47 -28.67
C ASN A 52 -7.99 -0.99 -28.21
N CYS A 53 -7.05 -1.72 -28.81
CA CYS A 53 -6.68 -3.08 -28.44
C CYS A 53 -5.47 -3.06 -27.47
N LEU A 54 -5.67 -2.54 -26.25
CA LEU A 54 -4.58 -2.26 -25.31
C LEU A 54 -3.82 -3.52 -24.84
N GLU A 55 -4.50 -4.66 -24.69
CA GLU A 55 -3.91 -5.93 -24.25
C GLU A 55 -2.81 -6.40 -25.23
N TYR A 56 -3.14 -6.38 -26.53
CA TYR A 56 -2.20 -6.73 -27.60
C TYR A 56 -1.07 -5.69 -27.73
N ALA A 57 -1.35 -4.42 -27.46
CA ALA A 57 -0.32 -3.40 -27.40
C ALA A 57 0.72 -3.68 -26.29
N GLY A 58 0.27 -4.10 -25.11
CA GLY A 58 1.13 -4.51 -23.99
C GLY A 58 1.96 -5.76 -24.31
N LEU A 59 1.34 -6.77 -24.93
CA LEU A 59 2.05 -7.99 -25.36
C LEU A 59 3.16 -7.70 -26.37
N CYS A 60 2.94 -6.77 -27.31
CA CYS A 60 3.97 -6.33 -28.25
C CYS A 60 5.16 -5.68 -27.54
N LEU A 61 4.90 -4.86 -26.52
CA LEU A 61 5.96 -4.23 -25.71
C LEU A 61 6.77 -5.25 -24.91
N ILE A 62 6.13 -6.31 -24.39
CA ILE A 62 6.86 -7.44 -23.77
C ILE A 62 7.79 -8.12 -24.79
N GLN A 63 7.37 -8.31 -26.04
CA GLN A 63 8.27 -8.89 -27.05
C GLN A 63 9.41 -7.93 -27.42
N SER A 64 9.13 -6.63 -27.45
CA SER A 64 10.17 -5.61 -27.63
C SER A 64 11.19 -5.62 -26.49
N SER A 65 10.76 -5.77 -25.23
CA SER A 65 11.68 -5.81 -24.09
C SER A 65 12.58 -7.04 -24.14
N ARG A 66 12.06 -8.20 -24.55
CA ARG A 66 12.87 -9.42 -24.79
C ARG A 66 13.94 -9.19 -25.85
N CYS A 67 13.63 -8.44 -26.91
CA CYS A 67 14.61 -8.08 -27.92
C CYS A 67 15.72 -7.16 -27.35
N PHE A 68 15.38 -6.21 -26.48
CA PHE A 68 16.37 -5.37 -25.79
C PHE A 68 17.23 -6.13 -24.77
N SER A 69 16.66 -7.15 -24.12
CA SER A 69 17.39 -8.06 -23.24
C SER A 69 18.50 -8.80 -24.00
N GLU A 70 18.19 -9.33 -25.20
CA GLU A 70 19.18 -9.96 -26.08
C GLU A 70 20.24 -8.96 -26.58
N LEU A 71 19.88 -7.69 -26.73
CA LEU A 71 20.80 -6.60 -27.06
C LEU A 71 21.64 -6.10 -25.88
N LYS A 72 21.35 -6.58 -24.66
CA LYS A 72 21.93 -6.11 -23.39
C LYS A 72 21.72 -4.61 -23.15
N SER A 73 20.61 -4.06 -23.65
CA SER A 73 20.22 -2.67 -23.38
C SER A 73 19.23 -2.65 -22.22
N SER A 74 19.76 -2.58 -20.99
CA SER A 74 18.97 -2.71 -19.76
C SER A 74 18.01 -1.54 -19.52
N THR A 75 18.37 -0.32 -19.94
CA THR A 75 17.54 0.88 -19.81
C THR A 75 16.32 0.84 -20.73
N SER A 76 16.53 0.50 -22.01
CA SER A 76 15.44 0.36 -22.99
C SER A 76 14.53 -0.81 -22.63
N GLU A 77 15.10 -1.93 -22.16
CA GLU A 77 14.31 -3.06 -21.66
C GLU A 77 13.39 -2.64 -20.51
N LEU A 78 13.93 -1.92 -19.52
CA LEU A 78 13.14 -1.43 -18.39
C LEU A 78 12.01 -0.51 -18.83
N GLN A 79 12.29 0.45 -19.72
CA GLN A 79 11.28 1.38 -20.22
C GLN A 79 10.11 0.63 -20.88
N MET A 80 10.41 -0.35 -21.75
CA MET A 80 9.38 -1.15 -22.42
C MET A 80 8.58 -2.00 -21.43
N LEU A 81 9.23 -2.55 -20.40
CA LEU A 81 8.55 -3.34 -19.36
C LEU A 81 7.60 -2.47 -18.54
N LEU A 82 8.04 -1.28 -18.11
CA LEU A 82 7.20 -0.36 -17.34
C LEU A 82 6.02 0.16 -18.15
N GLU A 83 6.24 0.47 -19.43
CA GLU A 83 5.18 0.91 -20.34
C GLU A 83 4.17 -0.22 -20.64
N ALA A 84 4.63 -1.47 -20.77
CA ALA A 84 3.74 -2.62 -20.90
C ALA A 84 2.88 -2.80 -19.64
N ALA A 85 3.52 -2.73 -18.47
CA ALA A 85 2.86 -2.94 -17.19
C ALA A 85 1.80 -1.86 -16.89
N SER A 86 2.07 -0.59 -17.25
CA SER A 86 1.11 0.49 -17.09
C SER A 86 -0.13 0.31 -17.96
N LEU A 87 0.02 -0.20 -19.19
CA LEU A 87 -1.13 -0.50 -20.05
C LEU A 87 -2.02 -1.57 -19.44
N PHE A 88 -1.45 -2.66 -18.92
CA PHE A 88 -2.24 -3.74 -18.32
C PHE A 88 -2.99 -3.28 -17.07
N ILE A 89 -2.39 -2.41 -16.25
CA ILE A 89 -3.10 -1.81 -15.12
C ILE A 89 -4.21 -0.88 -15.58
N GLU A 90 -3.96 -0.05 -16.60
CA GLU A 90 -4.97 0.87 -17.11
C GLU A 90 -6.22 0.12 -17.58
N ILE A 91 -6.04 -1.03 -18.24
CA ILE A 91 -7.14 -1.92 -18.63
C ILE A 91 -7.88 -2.44 -17.40
N GLU A 92 -7.15 -2.94 -16.39
CA GLU A 92 -7.77 -3.48 -15.18
C GLU A 92 -8.55 -2.39 -14.40
N LEU A 93 -8.03 -1.17 -14.34
CA LEU A 93 -8.70 -0.02 -13.73
C LEU A 93 -9.97 0.35 -14.52
N GLN A 94 -9.93 0.37 -15.85
CA GLN A 94 -11.12 0.62 -16.68
C GLN A 94 -12.20 -0.45 -16.48
N ILE A 95 -11.80 -1.72 -16.32
CA ILE A 95 -12.73 -2.82 -16.04
C ILE A 95 -13.34 -2.65 -14.64
N HIS A 96 -12.53 -2.27 -13.64
CA HIS A 96 -12.97 -1.98 -12.29
C HIS A 96 -13.96 -0.79 -12.25
N ASP A 97 -13.62 0.33 -12.88
CA ASP A 97 -14.45 1.54 -12.92
C ASP A 97 -15.78 1.31 -13.65
N SER A 98 -15.79 0.43 -14.66
CA SER A 98 -17.01 0.02 -15.37
C SER A 98 -17.83 -1.04 -14.62
N ASN A 99 -17.38 -1.49 -13.44
CA ASN A 99 -17.97 -2.61 -12.68
C ASN A 99 -18.17 -3.88 -13.54
N THR A 100 -17.28 -4.09 -14.51
CA THR A 100 -17.31 -5.27 -15.37
C THR A 100 -16.56 -6.41 -14.68
N LEU A 101 -17.04 -7.65 -14.84
CA LEU A 101 -16.36 -8.82 -14.29
C LEU A 101 -14.98 -8.99 -14.93
N SER A 102 -13.93 -9.00 -14.11
CA SER A 102 -12.54 -9.29 -14.52
C SER A 102 -12.12 -10.70 -14.09
N TYR A 103 -11.36 -11.38 -14.95
CA TYR A 103 -10.63 -12.61 -14.59
C TYR A 103 -9.20 -12.35 -14.09
N HIS A 104 -8.80 -11.08 -13.95
CA HIS A 104 -7.49 -10.63 -13.48
C HIS A 104 -6.29 -11.13 -14.31
N GLU A 105 -6.50 -11.51 -15.57
CA GLU A 105 -5.42 -11.93 -16.47
C GLU A 105 -4.46 -10.76 -16.74
N ASN A 106 -5.03 -9.58 -17.01
CA ASN A 106 -4.27 -8.35 -17.24
C ASN A 106 -3.48 -7.94 -15.99
N LEU A 107 -4.09 -8.02 -14.80
CA LEU A 107 -3.36 -7.80 -13.56
C LEU A 107 -2.20 -8.78 -13.34
N SER A 108 -2.41 -10.08 -13.60
CA SER A 108 -1.36 -11.10 -13.44
C SER A 108 -0.18 -10.83 -14.39
N LEU A 109 -0.49 -10.46 -15.64
CA LEU A 109 0.52 -10.02 -16.60
C LEU A 109 1.27 -8.78 -16.11
N ALA A 110 0.56 -7.76 -15.62
CA ALA A 110 1.17 -6.56 -15.06
C ALA A 110 2.15 -6.90 -13.92
N LEU A 111 1.70 -7.67 -12.93
CA LEU A 111 2.53 -8.07 -11.78
C LEU A 111 3.76 -8.86 -12.21
N SER A 112 3.64 -9.78 -13.17
CA SER A 112 4.77 -10.53 -13.71
C SER A 112 5.79 -9.63 -14.43
N THR A 113 5.32 -8.63 -15.18
CA THR A 113 6.20 -7.66 -15.86
C THR A 113 6.91 -6.74 -14.87
N TYR A 114 6.24 -6.32 -13.79
CA TYR A 114 6.88 -5.56 -12.73
C TYR A 114 7.93 -6.37 -11.97
N GLN A 115 7.67 -7.65 -11.69
CA GLN A 115 8.66 -8.52 -11.05
C GLN A 115 9.93 -8.65 -11.90
N LEU A 116 9.78 -8.76 -13.23
CA LEU A 116 10.90 -8.76 -14.15
C LEU A 116 11.65 -7.41 -14.16
N ALA A 117 10.92 -6.29 -14.21
CA ALA A 117 11.51 -4.95 -14.12
C ALA A 117 12.28 -4.74 -12.80
N GLN A 118 11.72 -5.18 -11.67
CA GLN A 118 12.38 -5.12 -10.36
C GLN A 118 13.65 -5.97 -10.32
N LYS A 119 13.64 -7.17 -10.93
CA LYS A 119 14.83 -8.02 -11.02
C LYS A 119 15.94 -7.31 -11.79
N ASN A 120 15.63 -6.73 -12.95
CA ASN A 120 16.60 -6.00 -13.78
C ASN A 120 17.21 -4.79 -13.04
N LEU A 121 16.43 -4.13 -12.18
CA LEU A 121 16.91 -3.00 -11.37
C LEU A 121 17.77 -3.42 -10.18
N ARG A 122 17.45 -4.56 -9.55
CA ARG A 122 18.29 -5.14 -8.50
C ARG A 122 19.65 -5.54 -9.06
N GLU A 123 19.70 -6.08 -10.28
CA GLU A 123 20.96 -6.37 -10.98
C GLU A 123 21.79 -5.12 -11.29
N GLN A 124 21.15 -3.95 -11.43
CA GLN A 124 21.80 -2.66 -11.64
C GLN A 124 22.17 -1.92 -10.33
N ASN A 125 21.88 -2.51 -9.16
CA ASN A 125 22.05 -1.89 -7.83
C ASN A 125 21.22 -0.61 -7.59
N GLU A 126 20.17 -0.39 -8.38
CA GLU A 126 19.29 0.79 -8.26
C GLU A 126 18.16 0.55 -7.24
N ARG A 127 18.51 0.47 -5.95
CA ARG A 127 17.58 0.15 -4.84
C ARG A 127 16.38 1.09 -4.78
N TYR A 128 16.61 2.40 -4.92
CA TYR A 128 15.55 3.40 -4.81
C TYR A 128 14.54 3.29 -5.95
N LEU A 129 15.00 3.05 -7.18
CA LEU A 129 14.13 2.90 -8.33
C LEU A 129 13.28 1.62 -8.23
N ALA A 130 13.87 0.52 -7.76
CA ALA A 130 13.13 -0.71 -7.46
C ALA A 130 12.07 -0.48 -6.35
N GLY A 131 12.43 0.29 -5.32
CA GLY A 131 11.49 0.71 -4.26
C GLY A 131 10.33 1.56 -4.80
N LEU A 132 10.61 2.50 -5.71
CA LEU A 132 9.60 3.37 -6.31
C LEU A 132 8.60 2.59 -7.16
N ILE A 133 9.08 1.63 -7.97
CA ILE A 133 8.20 0.75 -8.73
C ILE A 133 7.35 -0.12 -7.79
N THR A 134 7.94 -0.66 -6.73
CA THR A 134 7.19 -1.43 -5.72
C THR A 134 6.10 -0.58 -5.07
N PHE A 135 6.42 0.66 -4.72
CA PHE A 135 5.46 1.63 -4.20
C PHE A 135 4.35 1.92 -5.22
N GLN A 136 4.69 2.17 -6.47
CA GLN A 136 3.71 2.42 -7.54
C GLN A 136 2.74 1.24 -7.74
N VAL A 137 3.25 0.01 -7.78
CA VAL A 137 2.40 -1.18 -7.88
C VAL A 137 1.46 -1.31 -6.68
N ALA A 138 1.93 -1.00 -5.47
CA ALA A 138 1.10 -1.00 -4.28
C ALA A 138 -0.06 0.00 -4.37
N LEU A 139 0.19 1.20 -4.94
CA LEU A 139 -0.86 2.21 -5.20
C LEU A 139 -1.92 1.69 -6.18
N HIS A 140 -1.50 1.02 -7.25
CA HIS A 140 -2.44 0.45 -8.22
C HIS A 140 -3.28 -0.68 -7.62
N LEU A 141 -2.70 -1.53 -6.76
CA LEU A 141 -3.44 -2.56 -6.05
C LEU A 141 -4.39 -1.99 -5.00
N GLU A 142 -4.04 -0.87 -4.36
CA GLU A 142 -4.93 -0.15 -3.44
C GLU A 142 -6.17 0.37 -4.18
N ASN A 143 -5.99 0.95 -5.37
CA ASN A 143 -7.10 1.42 -6.21
C ASN A 143 -8.01 0.28 -6.72
N LEU A 144 -7.48 -0.94 -6.85
CA LEU A 144 -8.23 -2.15 -7.21
C LEU A 144 -8.80 -2.89 -5.98
N GLU A 145 -8.78 -2.24 -4.81
CA GLU A 145 -9.26 -2.78 -3.52
C GLU A 145 -8.58 -4.08 -3.07
N LYS A 146 -7.40 -4.40 -3.63
CA LYS A 146 -6.56 -5.56 -3.24
C LYS A 146 -5.67 -5.22 -2.05
N PHE A 147 -6.31 -4.87 -0.94
CA PHE A 147 -5.65 -4.30 0.24
C PHE A 147 -4.55 -5.19 0.84
N GLN A 148 -4.74 -6.52 0.87
CA GLN A 148 -3.76 -7.44 1.46
C GLN A 148 -2.44 -7.49 0.66
N GLU A 149 -2.54 -7.55 -0.67
CA GLU A 149 -1.37 -7.55 -1.54
C GLU A 149 -0.66 -6.19 -1.52
N SER A 150 -1.45 -5.11 -1.53
CA SER A 150 -0.95 -3.73 -1.41
C SER A 150 -0.19 -3.51 -0.11
N GLU A 151 -0.72 -3.97 1.03
CA GLU A 151 -0.08 -3.88 2.36
C GLU A 151 1.32 -4.53 2.36
N ARG A 152 1.44 -5.72 1.74
CA ARG A 152 2.72 -6.43 1.63
C ARG A 152 3.73 -5.64 0.81
N LEU A 153 3.31 -5.08 -0.34
CA LEU A 153 4.19 -4.29 -1.20
C LEU A 153 4.61 -2.97 -0.56
N PHE A 154 3.72 -2.29 0.16
CA PHE A 154 4.09 -1.09 0.93
C PHE A 154 5.14 -1.40 2.00
N SER A 155 5.02 -2.54 2.69
CA SER A 155 6.00 -2.97 3.68
C SER A 155 7.38 -3.22 3.02
N MET A 156 7.40 -3.87 1.85
CA MET A 156 8.63 -4.05 1.05
C MET A 156 9.22 -2.73 0.54
N ALA A 157 8.36 -1.75 0.20
CA ALA A 157 8.81 -0.43 -0.23
C ALA A 157 9.46 0.36 0.93
N LEU A 158 8.93 0.26 2.15
CA LEU A 158 9.55 0.87 3.34
C LEU A 158 10.99 0.39 3.56
N ASP A 159 11.23 -0.91 3.36
CA ASP A 159 12.57 -1.47 3.46
C ASP A 159 13.53 -0.86 2.43
N SER A 160 13.03 -0.36 1.29
CA SER A 160 13.86 0.27 0.26
C SER A 160 14.21 1.73 0.58
N PHE A 161 13.40 2.43 1.37
CA PHE A 161 13.51 3.87 1.62
C PHE A 161 13.98 4.23 3.04
N GLN A 162 14.89 3.46 3.64
CA GLN A 162 15.31 3.65 5.05
C GLN A 162 15.81 5.07 5.38
N ASP A 163 16.42 5.75 4.42
CA ASP A 163 17.06 7.07 4.61
C ASP A 163 16.14 8.26 4.24
N LEU A 164 15.01 8.01 3.57
CA LEU A 164 14.13 9.05 3.01
C LEU A 164 12.82 9.18 3.80
N LEU A 165 12.86 9.96 4.88
CA LEU A 165 11.71 10.12 5.80
C LEU A 165 10.43 10.60 5.09
N SER A 166 10.53 11.53 4.14
CA SER A 166 9.37 12.09 3.43
C SER A 166 8.56 11.01 2.71
N ILE A 167 9.23 10.08 2.02
CA ILE A 167 8.59 8.94 1.35
C ILE A 167 8.05 7.95 2.37
N GLN A 168 8.81 7.67 3.44
CA GLN A 168 8.34 6.78 4.51
C GLN A 168 7.04 7.26 5.13
N ILE A 169 6.93 8.56 5.41
CA ILE A 169 5.70 9.16 5.95
C ILE A 169 4.54 8.78 5.05
N CYS A 170 4.61 9.10 3.75
CA CYS A 170 3.55 8.79 2.77
C CYS A 170 3.15 7.30 2.79
N ILE A 171 4.12 6.38 2.83
CA ILE A 171 3.85 4.94 2.88
C ILE A 171 3.17 4.56 4.20
N TYR A 172 3.64 5.08 5.34
CA TYR A 172 3.01 4.84 6.63
C TYR A 172 1.58 5.37 6.69
N GLN A 173 1.29 6.55 6.12
CA GLN A 173 -0.07 7.08 6.11
C GLN A 173 -1.02 6.13 5.38
N ARG A 174 -0.62 5.62 4.22
CA ARG A 174 -1.39 4.64 3.45
C ARG A 174 -1.56 3.32 4.18
N LEU A 175 -0.49 2.78 4.77
CA LEU A 175 -0.55 1.55 5.57
C LEU A 175 -1.51 1.66 6.76
N ILE A 176 -1.46 2.78 7.50
CA ILE A 176 -2.34 3.02 8.63
C ILE A 176 -3.80 3.08 8.16
N ASN A 177 -4.07 3.76 7.04
CA ASN A 177 -5.41 3.84 6.48
C ASN A 177 -5.94 2.45 6.07
N ILE A 178 -5.18 1.73 5.26
CA ILE A 178 -5.53 0.36 4.81
C ILE A 178 -5.81 -0.55 6.01
N ARG A 179 -5.01 -0.48 7.07
CA ARG A 179 -5.20 -1.33 8.25
C ARG A 179 -6.41 -0.97 9.07
N ILE A 180 -6.75 0.32 9.17
CA ILE A 180 -7.99 0.76 9.83
C ILE A 180 -9.20 0.31 9.00
N ASP A 181 -9.14 0.47 7.67
CA ASP A 181 -10.26 0.13 6.78
C ASP A 181 -10.52 -1.39 6.72
N ASN A 182 -9.47 -2.19 6.90
CA ASN A 182 -9.57 -3.66 7.02
C ASN A 182 -9.74 -4.14 8.48
N GLU A 183 -10.10 -3.25 9.42
CA GLU A 183 -10.33 -3.54 10.85
C GLU A 183 -9.14 -4.19 11.59
N LYS A 184 -7.94 -4.12 11.02
CA LYS A 184 -6.69 -4.62 11.61
C LYS A 184 -6.11 -3.61 12.62
N TYR A 185 -6.91 -3.23 13.62
CA TYR A 185 -6.56 -2.15 14.57
C TYR A 185 -5.26 -2.40 15.34
N ASN A 186 -4.94 -3.66 15.67
CA ASN A 186 -3.68 -4.03 16.33
C ASN A 186 -2.45 -3.67 15.49
N LEU A 187 -2.49 -3.96 14.19
CA LEU A 187 -1.40 -3.63 13.26
C LEU A 187 -1.37 -2.14 12.96
N ALA A 188 -2.53 -1.47 12.91
CA ALA A 188 -2.61 -0.03 12.76
C ALA A 188 -1.93 0.68 13.94
N LEU A 189 -2.17 0.22 15.18
CA LEU A 189 -1.56 0.77 16.39
C LEU A 189 -0.04 0.64 16.37
N GLN A 190 0.49 -0.53 16.00
CA GLN A 190 1.92 -0.77 15.90
C GLN A 190 2.58 0.17 14.89
N THR A 191 2.01 0.30 13.70
CA THR A 191 2.59 1.15 12.65
C THR A 191 2.44 2.63 12.93
N THR A 192 1.34 3.06 13.56
CA THR A 192 1.18 4.44 14.04
C THR A 192 2.27 4.79 15.06
N THR A 193 2.56 3.88 15.98
CA THR A 193 3.62 4.08 16.99
C THR A 193 5.00 4.18 16.36
N VAL A 194 5.31 3.33 15.39
CA VAL A 194 6.59 3.41 14.65
C VAL A 194 6.73 4.74 13.90
N LEU A 195 5.65 5.26 13.31
CA LEU A 195 5.66 6.56 12.65
C LEU A 195 5.95 7.70 13.63
N ILE A 196 5.25 7.73 14.77
CA ILE A 196 5.46 8.74 15.83
C ILE A 196 6.91 8.69 16.34
N ASP A 197 7.46 7.50 16.58
CA ASP A 197 8.85 7.32 17.03
C ASP A 197 9.88 7.84 16.00
N ARG A 198 9.57 7.77 14.70
CA ARG A 198 10.44 8.31 13.64
C ARG A 198 10.35 9.83 13.54
N LEU A 199 9.14 10.38 13.65
CA LEU A 199 8.88 11.82 13.58
C LEU A 199 9.49 12.57 14.77
N THR A 200 9.37 12.02 15.97
CA THR A 200 9.93 12.62 17.19
C THR A 200 11.47 12.70 17.15
N LYS A 201 12.14 11.75 16.49
CA LYS A 201 13.61 11.72 16.36
C LYS A 201 14.20 12.72 15.38
N THR A 202 13.44 13.14 14.36
CA THR A 202 14.01 13.82 13.18
C THR A 202 13.96 15.35 13.24
N SER A 203 13.07 15.94 14.05
CA SER A 203 13.14 17.29 14.63
C SER A 203 11.71 17.80 14.90
N ILE A 204 11.43 18.14 16.16
CA ILE A 204 10.13 18.63 16.64
C ILE A 204 9.86 20.08 16.18
N ASN A 205 10.80 20.74 15.52
CA ASN A 205 10.72 22.18 15.25
C ASN A 205 9.97 22.55 13.96
N ASP A 206 9.69 21.60 13.07
CA ASP A 206 8.87 21.87 11.89
C ASP A 206 7.37 21.82 12.26
N ILE A 207 6.65 22.89 11.94
CA ILE A 207 5.20 23.01 12.13
C ILE A 207 4.46 21.88 11.41
N SER A 208 4.95 21.46 10.24
CA SER A 208 4.35 20.40 9.43
C SER A 208 4.40 19.05 10.16
N TYR A 209 5.53 18.73 10.79
CA TYR A 209 5.67 17.50 11.57
C TYR A 209 4.87 17.55 12.88
N ARG A 210 4.72 18.73 13.50
CA ARG A 210 3.85 18.88 14.68
C ARG A 210 2.38 18.56 14.37
N ARG A 211 1.86 19.06 13.24
CA ARG A 211 0.48 18.74 12.82
C ARG A 211 0.31 17.26 12.51
N LEU A 212 1.31 16.65 11.89
CA LEU A 212 1.32 15.22 11.60
C LEU A 212 1.33 14.39 12.89
N LEU A 213 2.22 14.74 13.84
CA LEU A 213 2.31 14.12 15.17
C LEU A 213 0.97 14.21 15.91
N ALA A 214 0.39 15.41 16.00
CA ALA A 214 -0.93 15.63 16.60
C ALA A 214 -1.98 14.66 16.04
N SER A 215 -2.07 14.52 14.71
CA SER A 215 -3.04 13.62 14.08
C SER A 215 -2.78 12.15 14.43
N TYR A 216 -1.54 11.68 14.34
CA TYR A 216 -1.24 10.27 14.61
C TYR A 216 -1.30 9.92 16.09
N ASP A 217 -1.07 10.87 16.99
CA ASP A 217 -1.29 10.68 18.42
C ASP A 217 -2.77 10.55 18.77
N ILE A 218 -3.64 11.32 18.12
CA ILE A 218 -5.10 11.17 18.23
C ILE A 218 -5.53 9.80 17.70
N ILE A 219 -5.03 9.38 16.54
CA ILE A 219 -5.28 8.03 15.99
C ILE A 219 -4.81 6.96 16.96
N ARG A 220 -3.60 7.08 17.52
CA ARG A 220 -3.05 6.14 18.50
C ARG A 220 -3.92 6.06 19.74
N LEU A 221 -4.38 7.20 20.28
CA LEU A 221 -5.29 7.24 21.42
C LEU A 221 -6.60 6.51 21.10
N PHE A 222 -7.27 6.85 20.00
CA PHE A 222 -8.52 6.17 19.63
C PHE A 222 -8.34 4.67 19.39
N LEU A 223 -7.24 4.24 18.75
CA LEU A 223 -6.94 2.82 18.60
C LEU A 223 -6.74 2.11 19.94
N LEU A 224 -6.11 2.76 20.93
CA LEU A 224 -5.97 2.22 22.29
C LEU A 224 -7.31 2.13 23.01
N LEU A 225 -8.17 3.15 22.88
CA LEU A 225 -9.51 3.17 23.45
C LEU A 225 -10.44 2.13 22.81
N ILE A 226 -10.28 1.89 21.50
CA ILE A 226 -11.00 0.82 20.79
C ILE A 226 -10.47 -0.53 21.27
N LEU A 227 -9.16 -0.79 21.26
CA LEU A 227 -8.62 -2.12 21.55
C LEU A 227 -8.76 -2.53 23.02
N GLN A 228 -8.69 -1.57 23.96
CA GLN A 228 -8.66 -1.81 25.40
C GLN A 228 -7.73 -2.97 25.81
N PRO A 229 -6.43 -2.90 25.43
CA PRO A 229 -5.48 -3.95 25.74
C PRO A 229 -5.38 -4.19 27.25
N HIS A 230 -5.31 -5.46 27.66
CA HIS A 230 -5.16 -5.83 29.07
C HIS A 230 -3.87 -5.22 29.66
N PRO A 231 -3.89 -4.64 30.88
CA PRO A 231 -2.75 -3.91 31.45
C PRO A 231 -1.45 -4.73 31.51
N GLN A 232 -1.54 -6.05 31.70
CA GLN A 232 -0.36 -6.94 31.72
C GLN A 232 0.33 -7.12 30.35
N ARG A 233 -0.36 -6.82 29.25
CA ARG A 233 0.18 -6.92 27.87
C ARG A 233 0.44 -5.54 27.26
N LEU A 234 0.33 -4.48 28.08
CA LEU A 234 0.48 -3.12 27.62
C LEU A 234 1.95 -2.76 27.46
N ARG A 235 2.36 -2.45 26.23
CA ARG A 235 3.70 -1.92 25.97
C ARG A 235 3.87 -0.56 26.67
N ALA A 236 5.07 -0.26 27.15
CA ALA A 236 5.37 0.98 27.87
C ALA A 236 4.98 2.25 27.08
N ASP A 237 5.15 2.24 25.75
CA ASP A 237 4.79 3.39 24.90
C ASP A 237 3.27 3.63 24.84
N TYR A 238 2.48 2.56 24.95
CA TYR A 238 1.02 2.64 25.01
C TYR A 238 0.55 3.13 26.37
N ALA A 239 1.17 2.64 27.45
CA ALA A 239 0.92 3.10 28.81
C ALA A 239 1.19 4.61 28.94
N LYS A 240 2.36 5.08 28.50
CA LYS A 240 2.70 6.52 28.47
C LYS A 240 1.67 7.37 27.76
N THR A 241 1.12 6.87 26.66
CA THR A 241 0.09 7.59 25.89
C THR A 241 -1.21 7.67 26.68
N LEU A 242 -1.66 6.57 27.29
CA LEU A 242 -2.89 6.56 28.09
C LEU A 242 -2.73 7.39 29.36
N ASP A 243 -1.62 7.26 30.07
CA ASP A 243 -1.32 7.99 31.31
C ASP A 243 -1.34 9.51 31.10
N ALA A 244 -0.93 9.97 29.91
CA ALA A 244 -1.00 11.39 29.54
C ALA A 244 -2.45 11.93 29.51
N TYR A 245 -3.45 11.06 29.33
CA TYR A 245 -4.88 11.41 29.30
C TYR A 245 -5.66 10.87 30.51
N THR A 246 -5.00 10.42 31.57
CA THR A 246 -5.65 10.07 32.85
C THR A 246 -5.50 11.18 33.88
N TRP A 247 -6.21 11.05 35.01
CA TRP A 247 -6.27 12.04 36.09
C TRP A 247 -4.91 12.36 36.73
N GLU A 248 -3.95 11.42 36.75
CA GLU A 248 -2.64 11.58 37.41
C GLU A 248 -1.70 12.58 36.71
N SER A 249 -2.04 13.03 35.50
CA SER A 249 -1.24 13.99 34.72
C SER A 249 -1.50 15.47 35.09
N TYR A 250 -2.48 15.75 35.96
CA TYR A 250 -2.84 17.12 36.40
C TYR A 250 -1.70 17.88 37.09
N GLU A 251 -0.77 17.16 37.73
CA GLU A 251 0.26 17.77 38.58
C GLU A 251 1.57 18.08 37.84
N LYS A 252 1.74 17.60 36.60
CA LYS A 252 2.95 17.83 35.80
C LYS A 252 2.64 18.86 34.72
N LEU A 253 2.90 20.14 35.02
CA LEU A 253 2.77 21.33 34.16
C LEU A 253 3.52 21.30 32.81
N ASN A 254 4.11 20.18 32.41
CA ASN A 254 4.62 19.97 31.06
C ASN A 254 3.55 19.23 30.28
N ILE A 255 2.70 19.96 29.55
CA ILE A 255 1.79 19.38 28.56
C ILE A 255 2.64 18.43 27.70
N PRO A 256 2.44 17.11 27.79
CA PRO A 256 3.35 16.14 27.17
C PRO A 256 3.34 16.25 25.64
N MET A 257 2.40 17.02 25.09
CA MET A 257 2.12 17.14 23.66
C MET A 257 1.92 18.60 23.27
N SER A 258 3.00 19.39 23.24
CA SER A 258 3.04 20.83 22.86
C SER A 258 2.55 21.17 21.44
N TYR A 259 2.02 20.18 20.72
CA TYR A 259 1.47 20.28 19.37
C TYR A 259 -0.06 20.11 19.33
N LEU A 260 -0.70 19.74 20.45
CA LEU A 260 -2.16 19.75 20.57
C LEU A 260 -2.63 21.08 21.14
N ASP A 261 -3.79 21.54 20.66
CA ASP A 261 -4.52 22.62 21.31
C ASP A 261 -5.00 22.18 22.71
N GLU A 262 -4.99 23.11 23.67
CA GLU A 262 -5.39 22.83 25.05
C GLU A 262 -6.85 22.37 25.12
N THR A 263 -7.74 23.00 24.34
CA THR A 263 -9.16 22.65 24.33
C THR A 263 -9.39 21.23 23.82
N LEU A 264 -8.68 20.84 22.75
CA LEU A 264 -8.72 19.49 22.21
C LEU A 264 -8.11 18.48 23.17
N PHE A 265 -7.01 18.83 23.85
CA PHE A 265 -6.39 17.95 24.84
C PHE A 265 -7.38 17.59 25.97
N TYR A 266 -8.06 18.58 26.57
CA TYR A 266 -9.07 18.32 27.61
C TYR A 266 -10.27 17.53 27.07
N LEU A 267 -10.66 17.77 25.83
CA LEU A 267 -11.72 17.00 25.19
C LEU A 267 -11.34 15.51 25.04
N LEU A 268 -10.13 15.22 24.56
CA LEU A 268 -9.61 13.85 24.43
C LEU A 268 -9.44 13.17 25.79
N GLN A 269 -9.08 13.93 26.82
CA GLN A 269 -9.04 13.46 28.20
C GLN A 269 -10.46 13.09 28.68
N SER A 270 -11.45 13.97 28.49
CA SER A 270 -12.85 13.72 28.82
C SER A 270 -13.38 12.46 28.13
N ILE A 271 -13.08 12.28 26.84
CA ILE A 271 -13.43 11.06 26.09
C ILE A 271 -12.76 9.82 26.70
N THR A 272 -11.48 9.90 27.04
CA THR A 272 -10.73 8.79 27.65
C THR A 272 -11.37 8.34 28.97
N LEU A 273 -11.75 9.30 29.82
CA LEU A 273 -12.41 9.04 31.09
C LEU A 273 -13.82 8.48 30.91
N ALA A 274 -14.59 9.01 29.95
CA ALA A 274 -15.93 8.51 29.62
C ALA A 274 -15.90 7.04 29.15
N VAL A 275 -14.90 6.69 28.34
CA VAL A 275 -14.67 5.30 27.89
C VAL A 275 -14.32 4.39 29.05
N GLN A 276 -13.45 4.83 29.96
CA GLN A 276 -13.10 4.06 31.16
C GLN A 276 -14.29 3.86 32.10
N ALA A 277 -15.11 4.90 32.28
CA ALA A 277 -16.33 4.86 33.09
C ALA A 277 -17.49 4.10 32.42
N ARG A 278 -17.36 3.75 31.13
CA ARG A 278 -18.43 3.14 30.30
C ARG A 278 -19.68 4.00 30.16
N GLU A 279 -19.51 5.31 30.08
CA GLU A 279 -20.60 6.29 30.00
C GLU A 279 -20.92 6.71 28.56
N LEU A 280 -21.78 5.95 27.89
CA LEU A 280 -22.18 6.20 26.50
C LEU A 280 -22.82 7.58 26.27
N LYS A 281 -23.70 8.02 27.18
CA LYS A 281 -24.40 9.30 27.04
C LYS A 281 -23.45 10.48 27.05
N HIS A 282 -22.38 10.40 27.84
CA HIS A 282 -21.36 11.45 27.90
C HIS A 282 -20.55 11.48 26.60
N ILE A 283 -20.16 10.33 26.06
CA ILE A 283 -19.48 10.24 24.76
C ILE A 283 -20.33 10.84 23.63
N GLU A 284 -21.64 10.62 23.62
CA GLU A 284 -22.55 11.21 22.63
C GLU A 284 -22.60 12.74 22.70
N GLN A 285 -22.53 13.32 23.90
CA GLN A 285 -22.50 14.78 24.08
C GLN A 285 -21.19 15.38 23.57
N LEU A 286 -20.06 14.69 23.78
CA LEU A 286 -18.73 15.15 23.37
C LEU A 286 -18.51 15.09 21.84
N GLU A 287 -19.36 14.40 21.08
CA GLU A 287 -19.24 14.28 19.62
C GLU A 287 -19.36 15.64 18.91
N TYR A 288 -20.30 16.48 19.35
CA TYR A 288 -20.48 17.81 18.76
C TYR A 288 -19.22 18.65 18.95
N ASP A 289 -18.69 18.70 20.17
CA ASP A 289 -17.50 19.47 20.51
C ASP A 289 -16.26 18.95 19.77
N LEU A 290 -16.14 17.62 19.58
CA LEU A 290 -15.05 17.00 18.83
C LEU A 290 -15.06 17.41 17.36
N ASN A 291 -16.24 17.49 16.75
CA ASN A 291 -16.40 17.87 15.35
C ASN A 291 -16.08 19.34 15.08
N GLN A 292 -16.11 20.22 16.09
CA GLN A 292 -15.75 21.63 15.94
C GLN A 292 -14.24 21.89 15.99
N GLN A 293 -13.44 20.88 16.37
CA GLN A 293 -12.01 21.05 16.56
C GLN A 293 -11.23 21.05 15.23
N THR A 294 -10.39 22.06 15.02
CA THR A 294 -9.66 22.25 13.74
C THR A 294 -8.59 21.19 13.46
N GLN A 295 -8.06 20.54 14.49
CA GLN A 295 -7.06 19.47 14.37
C GLN A 295 -7.71 18.09 14.14
N ILE A 296 -9.05 18.00 14.17
CA ILE A 296 -9.79 16.77 13.89
C ILE A 296 -10.02 16.61 12.38
N ASN A 297 -9.77 15.40 11.87
CA ASN A 297 -9.99 15.04 10.48
C ASN A 297 -11.04 13.92 10.37
N SER A 298 -11.44 13.57 9.14
CA SER A 298 -12.43 12.51 8.90
C SER A 298 -12.02 11.15 9.45
N ARG A 299 -10.71 10.84 9.53
CA ARG A 299 -10.21 9.57 10.08
C ARG A 299 -10.37 9.51 11.60
N HIS A 300 -10.14 10.62 12.30
CA HIS A 300 -10.39 10.74 13.73
C HIS A 300 -11.87 10.52 14.05
N ILE A 301 -12.76 11.15 13.27
CA ILE A 301 -14.22 10.99 13.42
C ILE A 301 -14.66 9.55 13.13
N HIS A 302 -14.12 8.93 12.08
CA HIS A 302 -14.40 7.53 11.77
C HIS A 302 -14.01 6.58 12.92
N LEU A 303 -12.81 6.74 13.48
CA LEU A 303 -12.39 5.94 14.65
C LEU A 303 -13.25 6.24 15.89
N PHE A 304 -13.64 7.49 16.11
CA PHE A 304 -14.54 7.85 17.20
C PHE A 304 -15.92 7.19 17.03
N HIS A 305 -16.44 7.10 15.80
CA HIS A 305 -17.67 6.37 15.52
C HIS A 305 -17.53 4.87 15.80
N ILE A 306 -16.42 4.24 15.39
CA ILE A 306 -16.12 2.83 15.70
C ILE A 306 -16.04 2.62 17.22
N LEU A 307 -15.41 3.54 17.95
CA LEU A 307 -15.34 3.51 19.41
C LEU A 307 -16.74 3.53 20.03
N LYS A 308 -17.63 4.42 19.58
CA LYS A 308 -19.03 4.47 20.02
C LYS A 308 -19.76 3.16 19.75
N GLN A 309 -19.63 2.62 18.53
CA GLN A 309 -20.23 1.34 18.16
C GLN A 309 -19.76 0.21 19.08
N LYS A 310 -18.45 0.15 19.37
CA LYS A 310 -17.88 -0.85 20.28
C LYS A 310 -18.42 -0.72 21.71
N MET A 311 -18.54 0.50 22.22
CA MET A 311 -19.08 0.77 23.54
C MET A 311 -20.58 0.46 23.67
N SER A 312 -21.34 0.65 22.58
CA SER A 312 -22.77 0.32 22.52
C SER A 312 -23.07 -1.19 22.42
N GLY A 313 -22.03 -2.04 22.29
CA GLY A 313 -22.19 -3.49 22.16
C GLY A 313 -22.62 -3.95 20.76
N HIS A 314 -22.63 -3.07 19.76
CA HIS A 314 -22.92 -3.41 18.36
C HIS A 314 -21.75 -4.06 17.61
N PHE A 315 -20.61 -4.26 18.28
CA PHE A 315 -19.47 -4.99 17.72
C PHE A 315 -19.70 -6.48 17.94
N ILE A 316 -20.14 -7.17 16.89
CA ILE A 316 -20.32 -8.63 16.86
C ILE A 316 -19.05 -9.32 17.38
N ASP A 317 -19.24 -10.32 18.23
CA ASP A 317 -18.26 -11.22 18.87
C ASP A 317 -17.17 -11.80 17.92
N THR A 318 -16.23 -11.01 17.40
CA THR A 318 -15.09 -11.51 16.60
C THR A 318 -13.79 -11.61 17.41
N PHE A 319 -13.82 -11.30 18.71
CA PHE A 319 -12.69 -11.40 19.62
C PHE A 319 -12.85 -12.48 20.71
N LYS A 320 -13.66 -13.52 20.47
CA LYS A 320 -13.50 -14.78 21.23
C LYS A 320 -12.20 -15.42 20.79
N PHE A 321 -11.17 -15.08 21.55
CA PHE A 321 -9.83 -15.67 21.58
C PHE A 321 -9.83 -17.17 21.26
N ASP A 322 -8.83 -17.56 20.47
CA ASP A 322 -8.19 -18.87 20.42
C ASP A 322 -7.95 -19.44 21.84
N GLN A 323 -8.99 -20.05 22.40
CA GLN A 323 -8.92 -20.95 23.54
C GLN A 323 -9.79 -22.17 23.24
N GLN A 324 -9.42 -22.94 22.22
CA GLN A 324 -9.86 -24.34 22.06
C GLN A 324 -9.01 -25.09 21.01
N THR A 325 -7.73 -25.27 21.29
CA THR A 325 -6.94 -26.41 20.79
C THR A 325 -6.09 -26.99 21.92
N GLY A 326 -6.76 -27.34 23.01
CA GLY A 326 -6.28 -28.36 23.95
C GLY A 326 -6.98 -29.68 23.64
N ALA A 327 -6.83 -30.20 22.42
CA ALA A 327 -7.31 -31.53 22.04
C ALA A 327 -6.09 -32.43 21.81
N SER A 328 -5.85 -33.29 22.80
CA SER A 328 -5.21 -34.61 22.71
C SER A 328 -4.46 -34.95 21.41
N ASN A 329 -3.13 -34.88 21.44
CA ASN A 329 -2.30 -35.66 20.53
C ASN A 329 -2.10 -37.07 21.12
N ASP A 330 -3.11 -37.92 20.98
CA ASP A 330 -2.94 -39.37 20.95
C ASP A 330 -3.19 -39.80 19.50
N ILE A 331 -2.11 -39.90 18.72
CA ILE A 331 -2.12 -40.60 17.43
C ILE A 331 -1.08 -41.72 17.56
N THR A 332 -1.51 -42.81 18.17
CA THR A 332 -0.97 -44.14 17.94
C THR A 332 -1.77 -44.81 16.85
N ASP A 333 -1.04 -45.47 15.95
CA ASP A 333 -1.50 -46.53 15.04
C ASP A 333 -2.43 -46.14 13.89
N TYR A 334 -1.90 -46.17 12.67
CA TYR A 334 -2.38 -47.12 11.65
C TYR A 334 -1.23 -47.50 10.71
N ARG A 335 -0.94 -48.81 10.71
CA ARG A 335 -0.20 -49.55 9.68
C ARG A 335 -0.99 -49.64 8.39
#